data_AF-A0A838Q6C9-F1
#
_entry.id   AF-A0A838Q6C9-F1
#
_cell.length_a   1.000
_cell.length_b   1.000
_cell.length_c   1.000
_cell.angle_alpha   90.00
_cell.angle_beta   90.00
_cell.angle_gamma   90.00
#
_symmetry.space_group_name_H-M   'P 1'
#
loop_
_entity.id
_entity.type
_entity.pdbx_description
1 polymer ?
#
loop_
_entity_poly.entity_id
_entity_poly.type
_entity_poly.pdbx_seq_one_letter_code
_entity_poly.pdbx_strand_id
1 'polypeptide(L)'
;MIAGQTERKAGAGAALVLLLAINLFNYIDRQVLAAVEPEIRETFFPPNDPNAMATTGLLGTAFLVTYMLSAPALGWLADRFSRWIIVGSAVVLWSVASGGSGLAATFGILLVTRIFVGIGEGGYGPAAPTILAELFPLEKRGRILAIFCAAIPVGSALGYVLGGAVAAHFGWRWAF
;
A
#
# COMPACT_ATOMS: atom_id res chain seq x y z
N MET A 1 36.20 -20.89 -2.56
CA MET A 1 36.51 -19.68 -1.77
C MET A 1 35.24 -18.83 -1.71
N ILE A 2 34.34 -19.08 -0.73
CA ILE A 2 33.13 -18.27 -0.50
C ILE A 2 32.98 -18.11 1.03
N ALA A 3 33.93 -17.43 1.65
CA ALA A 3 33.81 -16.96 3.02
C ALA A 3 33.65 -15.44 2.94
N GLY A 4 32.41 -14.94 3.02
CA GLY A 4 32.21 -13.49 2.88
C GLY A 4 30.80 -12.92 3.08
N GLN A 5 29.79 -13.70 3.48
CA GLN A 5 28.43 -13.15 3.69
C GLN A 5 27.77 -13.58 5.00
N THR A 6 28.53 -13.73 6.08
CA THR A 6 27.96 -14.10 7.39
C THR A 6 27.51 -12.90 8.22
N GLU A 7 27.94 -11.68 7.87
CA GLU A 7 27.66 -10.49 8.66
C GLU A 7 26.45 -9.68 8.14
N ARG A 8 25.52 -9.42 9.06
CA ARG A 8 24.41 -8.49 8.87
C ARG A 8 24.98 -7.07 8.73
N LYS A 9 24.64 -6.34 7.66
CA LYS A 9 25.04 -4.94 7.51
C LYS A 9 24.53 -4.09 8.70
N ALA A 10 25.32 -3.13 9.15
CA ALA A 10 24.88 -2.16 10.18
C ALA A 10 23.56 -1.49 9.74
N GLY A 11 22.59 -1.40 10.64
CA GLY A 11 21.27 -0.81 10.35
C GLY A 11 20.23 -1.76 9.71
N ALA A 12 20.57 -3.00 9.36
CA ALA A 12 19.62 -3.93 8.73
C ALA A 12 18.36 -4.23 9.58
N GLY A 13 18.50 -4.24 10.91
CA GLY A 13 17.35 -4.39 11.81
C GLY A 13 16.39 -3.20 11.75
N ALA A 14 16.92 -1.98 11.72
CA ALA A 14 16.12 -0.77 11.57
C ALA A 14 15.44 -0.72 10.21
N ALA A 15 16.15 -1.09 9.13
CA ALA A 15 15.58 -1.21 7.80
C ALA A 15 14.44 -2.24 7.74
N LEU A 16 14.59 -3.39 8.41
CA LEU A 16 13.52 -4.37 8.53
C LEU A 16 12.29 -3.81 9.24
N VAL A 17 12.46 -3.18 10.40
CA VAL A 17 11.34 -2.60 11.15
C VAL A 17 10.65 -1.52 10.32
N LEU A 18 11.41 -0.64 9.68
CA LEU A 18 10.86 0.43 8.84
C LEU A 18 10.08 -0.13 7.66
N LEU A 19 10.69 -1.02 6.87
CA LEU A 19 10.03 -1.61 5.71
C LEU A 19 8.84 -2.46 6.14
N LEU A 20 8.93 -3.25 7.21
CA LEU A 20 7.79 -4.00 7.75
C LEU A 20 6.63 -3.08 8.14
N ALA A 21 6.90 -1.99 8.85
CA ALA A 21 5.89 -1.01 9.24
C ALA A 21 5.22 -0.39 8.00
N ILE A 22 6.03 0.00 7.01
CA ILE A 22 5.52 0.52 5.75
C ILE A 22 4.62 -0.51 5.05
N ASN A 23 5.05 -1.78 4.98
CA ASN A 23 4.26 -2.85 4.37
C ASN A 23 2.94 -3.06 5.12
N LEU A 24 2.97 -3.02 6.46
CA LEU A 24 1.78 -3.14 7.28
C LEU A 24 0.78 -2.01 6.97
N PHE A 25 1.25 -0.77 6.94
CA PHE A 25 0.41 0.39 6.60
C PHE A 25 -0.14 0.31 5.17
N ASN A 26 0.65 -0.17 4.21
CA ASN A 26 0.21 -0.39 2.83
C ASN A 26 -1.01 -1.32 2.77
N TYR A 27 -0.97 -2.44 3.49
CA TYR A 27 -2.09 -3.37 3.50
C TYR A 27 -3.28 -2.89 4.34
N ILE A 28 -3.05 -2.04 5.34
CA ILE A 28 -4.14 -1.34 6.03
C ILE A 28 -4.86 -0.40 5.04
N ASP A 29 -4.12 0.47 4.34
CA ASP A 29 -4.68 1.45 3.39
C ASP A 29 -5.52 0.79 2.30
N ARG A 30 -5.04 -0.31 1.74
CA ARG A 30 -5.76 -1.10 0.72
C ARG A 30 -7.12 -1.57 1.19
N GLN A 31 -7.21 -2.07 2.42
CA GLN A 31 -8.46 -2.65 2.92
C GLN A 31 -9.39 -1.62 3.56
N VAL A 32 -8.90 -0.44 3.94
CA VAL A 32 -9.76 0.67 4.38
C VAL A 32 -10.83 0.96 3.33
N LEU A 33 -10.45 1.08 2.06
CA LEU A 33 -11.41 1.34 0.97
C LEU A 33 -12.54 0.32 0.94
N ALA A 34 -12.21 -0.97 1.08
CA ALA A 34 -13.21 -2.04 1.08
C ALA A 34 -14.08 -2.00 2.34
N ALA A 35 -13.51 -1.61 3.47
CA ALA A 35 -14.24 -1.47 4.72
C ALA A 35 -15.28 -0.34 4.68
N VAL A 36 -14.98 0.74 3.96
CA VAL A 36 -15.82 1.94 3.89
C VAL A 36 -16.57 2.12 2.56
N GLU A 37 -16.50 1.12 1.67
CA GLU A 37 -17.18 1.13 0.37
C GLU A 37 -18.69 1.34 0.49
N PRO A 38 -19.42 0.68 1.42
CA PRO A 38 -20.85 0.87 1.55
C PRO A 38 -21.22 2.33 1.84
N GLU A 39 -20.49 3.01 2.71
CA GLU A 39 -20.70 4.40 3.08
C GLU A 39 -20.33 5.36 1.94
N ILE A 40 -19.26 5.07 1.20
CA ILE A 40 -18.90 5.81 -0.03
C ILE A 40 -20.04 5.69 -1.05
N ARG A 41 -20.57 4.49 -1.23
CA ARG A 41 -21.68 4.21 -2.16
C ARG A 41 -22.92 5.02 -1.80
N GLU A 42 -23.33 4.98 -0.53
CA GLU A 42 -24.46 5.75 -0.01
C GLU A 42 -24.25 7.26 -0.10
N THR A 43 -23.00 7.73 -0.01
CA THR A 43 -22.66 9.16 -0.11
C THR A 43 -22.83 9.68 -1.54
N PHE A 44 -22.46 8.90 -2.56
CA PHE A 44 -22.34 9.39 -3.94
C PHE A 44 -23.43 8.88 -4.89
N PHE A 45 -24.18 7.85 -4.51
CA PHE A 45 -25.16 7.21 -5.39
C PHE A 45 -26.52 7.04 -4.70
N PRO A 46 -27.64 7.14 -5.47
CA PRO A 46 -28.97 6.84 -4.95
C PRO A 46 -29.10 5.37 -4.49
N PRO A 47 -29.92 5.05 -3.47
CA PRO A 47 -30.06 3.69 -2.94
C PRO A 47 -30.49 2.63 -3.96
N ASN A 48 -31.22 3.02 -5.02
CA ASN A 48 -31.76 2.12 -6.04
C ASN A 48 -31.01 2.22 -7.38
N ASP A 49 -29.81 2.81 -7.42
CA ASP A 49 -29.02 2.86 -8.65
C ASP A 49 -28.44 1.46 -8.95
N PRO A 50 -28.87 0.81 -10.06
CA PRO A 50 -28.41 -0.54 -10.41
C PRO A 50 -26.91 -0.61 -10.72
N ASN A 51 -26.28 0.53 -11.02
CA ASN A 51 -24.86 0.61 -11.36
C ASN A 51 -23.98 0.99 -10.17
N ALA A 52 -24.54 1.41 -9.03
CA ALA A 52 -23.77 1.96 -7.92
C ALA A 52 -22.63 1.02 -7.46
N MET A 53 -22.90 -0.27 -7.31
CA MET A 53 -21.88 -1.26 -6.93
C MET A 53 -20.79 -1.43 -7.99
N ALA A 54 -21.16 -1.43 -9.27
CA ALA A 54 -20.20 -1.54 -10.36
C ALA A 54 -19.32 -0.29 -10.44
N THR A 55 -19.92 0.89 -10.23
CA THR A 55 -19.21 2.17 -10.23
C THR A 55 -18.27 2.29 -9.03
N THR A 56 -18.71 1.97 -7.80
CA THR A 56 -17.82 2.01 -6.63
C THR A 56 -16.69 0.99 -6.71
N GLY A 57 -16.94 -0.17 -7.32
CA GLY A 57 -15.91 -1.16 -7.66
C GLY A 57 -14.79 -0.60 -8.55
N LEU A 58 -15.04 0.46 -9.34
CA LEU A 58 -14.01 1.12 -10.14
C LEU A 58 -12.90 1.74 -9.28
N LEU A 59 -13.17 2.09 -8.02
CA LEU A 59 -12.13 2.61 -7.11
C LEU A 59 -11.03 1.57 -6.87
N GLY A 60 -11.43 0.32 -6.59
CA GLY A 60 -10.51 -0.80 -6.43
C GLY A 60 -9.82 -1.17 -7.74
N THR A 61 -10.57 -1.19 -8.85
CA THR A 61 -10.01 -1.48 -10.18
C THR A 61 -8.99 -0.42 -10.61
N ALA A 62 -9.27 0.87 -10.40
CA ALA A 62 -8.37 1.96 -10.76
C ALA A 62 -7.04 1.84 -10.01
N PHE A 63 -7.10 1.53 -8.70
CA PHE A 63 -5.92 1.20 -7.91
C PHE A 63 -5.16 0.01 -8.49
N LEU A 64 -5.83 -1.12 -8.72
CA LEU A 64 -5.17 -2.36 -9.18
C LEU A 64 -4.53 -2.20 -10.56
N VAL A 65 -5.23 -1.62 -11.53
CA VAL A 65 -4.72 -1.44 -12.89
C VAL A 65 -3.50 -0.53 -12.89
N THR A 66 -3.56 0.59 -12.16
CA THR A 66 -2.45 1.54 -12.12
C THR A 66 -1.26 0.98 -11.33
N TYR A 67 -1.50 0.22 -10.27
CA TYR A 67 -0.47 -0.57 -9.58
C TYR A 67 0.21 -1.57 -10.52
N MET A 68 -0.56 -2.35 -11.27
CA MET A 68 -0.04 -3.36 -12.19
C MET A 68 0.82 -2.75 -13.31
N LEU A 69 0.42 -1.59 -13.83
CA LEU A 69 1.16 -0.89 -14.89
C LEU A 69 2.41 -0.18 -14.36
N SER A 70 2.31 0.42 -13.17
CA SER A 70 3.41 1.17 -12.56
C SER A 70 4.48 0.28 -11.95
N ALA A 71 4.12 -0.88 -11.39
CA ALA A 71 5.06 -1.75 -10.67
C ALA A 71 6.26 -2.23 -11.52
N PRO A 72 6.09 -2.69 -12.78
CA PRO A 72 7.24 -3.04 -13.63
C PRO A 72 8.13 -1.83 -13.95
N ALA A 73 7.52 -0.68 -14.23
CA ALA A 73 8.25 0.55 -14.57
C ALA A 73 9.05 1.08 -13.38
N LEU A 74 8.43 1.13 -12.19
CA LEU A 74 9.07 1.57 -10.96
C LEU A 74 10.06 0.54 -10.41
N GLY A 75 9.81 -0.76 -10.62
CA GLY A 75 10.77 -1.81 -10.33
C GLY A 75 12.04 -1.68 -11.17
N TRP A 76 11.89 -1.49 -12.48
CA TRP A 76 13.02 -1.20 -13.37
C TRP A 76 13.77 0.08 -12.97
N LEU A 77 13.04 1.11 -12.55
CA LEU A 77 13.63 2.35 -12.05
C LEU A 77 14.40 2.13 -10.74
N ALA A 78 13.89 1.29 -9.84
CA ALA A 78 14.53 0.93 -8.57
C ALA A 78 15.84 0.15 -8.75
N ASP A 79 16.03 -0.53 -9.88
CA ASP A 79 17.30 -1.18 -10.20
C ASP A 79 18.35 -0.21 -10.77
N ARG A 80 17.92 0.95 -11.30
CA ARG A 80 18.82 1.99 -11.86
C ARG A 80 19.13 3.13 -10.90
N PHE A 81 18.21 3.42 -9.99
CA PHE A 81 18.31 4.48 -9.00
C PHE A 81 18.39 3.89 -7.58
N SER A 82 18.60 4.74 -6.58
CA SER A 82 18.55 4.28 -5.19
C SER A 82 17.15 3.74 -4.85
N ARG A 83 17.07 2.46 -4.50
CA ARG A 83 15.81 1.82 -4.03
C ARG A 83 15.17 2.57 -2.87
N TRP A 84 15.98 3.21 -2.01
CA TRP A 84 15.48 4.04 -0.92
C TRP A 84 14.79 5.32 -1.40
N ILE A 85 15.28 5.94 -2.48
CA ILE A 85 14.63 7.10 -3.08
C ILE A 85 13.29 6.68 -3.71
N ILE A 86 13.24 5.52 -4.38
CA ILE A 86 11.99 5.00 -4.97
C ILE A 86 10.97 4.65 -3.88
N VAL A 87 11.39 3.98 -2.81
CA VAL A 87 10.52 3.69 -1.66
C VAL A 87 10.04 5.00 -1.01
N GLY A 88 10.93 5.97 -0.79
CA GLY A 88 10.57 7.24 -0.18
C GLY A 88 9.58 8.06 -1.01
N SER A 89 9.80 8.17 -2.32
CA SER A 89 8.89 8.90 -3.21
C SER A 89 7.55 8.20 -3.36
N ALA A 90 7.53 6.86 -3.42
CA ALA A 90 6.34 6.04 -3.37
C ALA A 90 5.49 6.33 -2.12
N VAL A 91 6.11 6.27 -0.93
CA VAL A 91 5.48 6.55 0.37
C VAL A 91 4.84 7.93 0.37
N VAL A 92 5.57 8.95 -0.05
CA VAL A 92 5.06 10.33 -0.09
C VAL A 92 3.87 10.43 -1.04
N LEU A 93 3.96 9.86 -2.24
CA LEU A 93 2.92 9.94 -3.25
C LEU A 93 1.61 9.28 -2.77
N TRP A 94 1.67 8.03 -2.29
CA TRP A 94 0.45 7.37 -1.84
C TRP A 94 -0.10 8.01 -0.56
N SER A 95 0.75 8.51 0.35
CA SER A 95 0.26 9.13 1.59
C SER A 95 -0.52 10.41 1.31
N VAL A 96 -0.02 11.25 0.39
CA VAL A 96 -0.74 12.44 -0.06
C VAL A 96 -2.02 12.08 -0.80
N ALA A 97 -1.98 11.05 -1.64
CA ALA A 97 -3.15 10.59 -2.38
C ALA A 97 -4.21 9.99 -1.45
N SER A 98 -3.82 9.21 -0.44
CA SER A 98 -4.74 8.61 0.52
C SER A 98 -5.38 9.67 1.41
N GLY A 99 -4.60 10.58 2.01
CA GLY A 99 -5.18 11.73 2.72
C GLY A 99 -6.09 12.60 1.83
N GLY A 100 -5.77 12.70 0.53
CA GLY A 100 -6.64 13.33 -0.46
C GLY A 100 -7.98 12.62 -0.68
N SER A 101 -8.04 11.30 -0.49
CA SER A 101 -9.30 10.53 -0.54
C SER A 101 -10.25 10.90 0.59
N GLY A 102 -9.74 11.17 1.79
CA GLY A 102 -10.54 11.67 2.91
C GLY A 102 -11.15 13.06 2.63
N LEU A 103 -10.49 13.86 1.80
CA LEU A 103 -10.97 15.19 1.38
C LEU A 103 -11.83 15.17 0.11
N ALA A 104 -12.11 13.98 -0.45
CA ALA A 104 -12.82 13.87 -1.72
C ALA A 104 -14.27 14.37 -1.61
N ALA A 105 -14.58 15.45 -2.36
CA ALA A 105 -15.91 16.02 -2.45
C ALA A 105 -16.80 15.33 -3.50
N THR A 106 -16.18 14.62 -4.46
CA THR A 106 -16.88 13.91 -5.54
C THR A 106 -16.27 12.53 -5.76
N PHE A 107 -17.07 11.61 -6.31
CA PHE A 107 -16.60 10.29 -6.71
C PHE A 107 -15.41 10.37 -7.69
N GLY A 108 -15.41 11.34 -8.61
CA GLY A 108 -14.31 11.54 -9.56
C GLY A 108 -12.98 11.89 -8.89
N ILE A 109 -13.01 12.75 -7.86
CA ILE A 109 -11.79 13.06 -7.06
C ILE A 109 -11.30 11.79 -6.37
N LEU A 110 -12.21 11.01 -5.79
CA LEU A 110 -11.86 9.76 -5.13
C LEU A 110 -11.22 8.77 -6.13
N LEU A 111 -11.77 8.62 -7.34
CA LEU A 111 -11.21 7.79 -8.39
C LEU A 111 -9.78 8.22 -8.78
N VAL A 112 -9.54 9.52 -8.93
CA VAL A 112 -8.21 10.08 -9.23
C VAL A 112 -7.23 9.79 -8.09
N THR A 113 -7.65 9.96 -6.83
CA THR A 113 -6.76 9.64 -5.70
C THR A 113 -6.37 8.17 -5.68
N ARG A 114 -7.28 7.24 -6.01
CA ARG A 114 -6.96 5.80 -6.09
C ARG A 114 -5.96 5.46 -7.21
N ILE A 115 -6.00 6.19 -8.33
CA ILE A 115 -4.97 6.08 -9.38
C ILE A 115 -3.59 6.45 -8.83
N PHE A 116 -3.48 7.56 -8.10
CA PHE A 116 -2.20 7.99 -7.52
C PHE A 116 -1.72 7.07 -6.40
N VAL A 117 -2.62 6.52 -5.58
CA VAL A 117 -2.28 5.47 -4.60
C VAL A 117 -1.71 4.25 -5.33
N GLY A 118 -2.36 3.76 -6.38
CA GLY A 118 -1.87 2.61 -7.16
C GLY A 118 -0.48 2.84 -7.76
N ILE A 119 -0.24 4.03 -8.34
CA ILE A 119 1.07 4.42 -8.86
C ILE A 119 2.13 4.47 -7.74
N GLY A 120 1.81 5.10 -6.61
CA GLY A 120 2.74 5.22 -5.48
C GLY A 120 3.12 3.86 -4.92
N GLU A 121 2.14 3.01 -4.66
CA GLU A 121 2.39 1.68 -4.09
C GLU A 121 3.12 0.72 -5.04
N GLY A 122 2.99 0.90 -6.35
CA GLY A 122 3.65 0.05 -7.36
C GLY A 122 5.17 0.00 -7.20
N GLY A 123 5.80 1.07 -6.72
CA GLY A 123 7.25 1.13 -6.51
C GLY A 123 7.73 0.42 -5.25
N TYR A 124 6.87 0.26 -4.26
CA TYR A 124 7.24 -0.30 -2.95
C TYR A 124 7.39 -1.83 -3.01
N GLY A 125 6.42 -2.51 -3.63
CA GLY A 125 6.36 -3.98 -3.74
C GLY A 125 7.63 -4.66 -4.26
N PRO A 126 8.26 -4.20 -5.35
CA PRO A 126 9.51 -4.79 -5.86
C PRO A 126 10.76 -4.29 -5.12
N ALA A 127 10.77 -3.05 -4.63
CA ALA A 127 11.98 -2.45 -4.03
C ALA A 127 12.25 -2.95 -2.60
N ALA A 128 11.22 -3.05 -1.75
CA ALA A 128 11.39 -3.37 -0.34
C ALA A 128 11.93 -4.81 -0.07
N PRO A 129 11.38 -5.88 -0.68
CA PRO A 129 11.94 -7.23 -0.53
C PRO A 129 13.38 -7.33 -1.03
N THR A 130 13.71 -6.60 -2.10
CA THR A 130 15.06 -6.56 -2.68
C THR A 130 16.06 -5.90 -1.72
N ILE A 131 15.70 -4.75 -1.11
CA ILE A 131 16.51 -4.13 -0.06
C ILE A 131 16.76 -5.11 1.10
N LEU A 132 15.72 -5.80 1.56
CA LEU A 132 15.87 -6.78 2.65
C LEU A 132 16.76 -7.95 2.25
N ALA A 133 16.64 -8.47 1.03
CA ALA A 133 17.51 -9.52 0.53
C ALA A 133 18.98 -9.08 0.50
N GLU A 134 19.28 -7.82 0.18
CA GLU A 134 20.65 -7.30 0.13
C GLU A 134 21.27 -6.96 1.49
N LEU A 135 20.44 -6.75 2.52
CA LEU A 135 20.88 -6.41 3.88
C LEU A 135 21.11 -7.65 4.75
N PHE A 136 20.49 -8.78 4.43
CA PHE A 136 20.53 -10.00 5.22
C PHE A 136 21.26 -11.15 4.50
N PRO A 137 21.98 -12.00 5.25
CA PRO A 137 22.69 -13.15 4.70
C PRO A 137 21.70 -14.24 4.23
N LEU A 138 22.11 -15.03 3.23
CA LEU A 138 21.23 -15.97 2.50
C LEU A 138 20.45 -16.90 3.44
N GLU A 139 21.08 -17.37 4.52
CA GLU A 139 20.52 -18.30 5.49
C GLU A 139 19.37 -17.69 6.31
N LYS A 140 19.35 -16.36 6.45
CA LYS A 140 18.31 -15.63 7.20
C LYS A 140 17.26 -15.00 6.30
N ARG A 141 17.54 -14.79 5.00
CA ARG A 141 16.64 -14.09 4.06
C ARG A 141 15.22 -14.65 4.06
N GLY A 142 15.07 -15.98 4.02
CA GLY A 142 13.76 -16.62 4.04
C GLY A 142 12.92 -16.23 5.26
N ARG A 143 13.53 -16.23 6.45
CA ARG A 143 12.85 -15.80 7.69
C ARG A 143 12.51 -14.32 7.67
N ILE A 144 13.41 -13.47 7.17
CA ILE A 144 13.17 -12.01 7.11
C ILE A 144 12.03 -11.69 6.14
N LEU A 145 12.02 -12.31 4.96
CA LEU A 145 10.94 -12.15 4.00
C LEU A 145 9.63 -12.74 4.51
N ALA A 146 9.65 -13.85 5.26
CA ALA A 146 8.44 -14.37 5.90
C ALA A 146 7.86 -13.39 6.94
N ILE A 147 8.70 -12.76 7.77
CA ILE A 147 8.28 -11.71 8.71
C ILE A 147 7.69 -10.53 7.93
N PHE A 148 8.35 -10.09 6.86
CA PHE A 148 7.88 -9.02 5.99
C PHE A 148 6.51 -9.33 5.37
N CYS A 149 6.32 -10.54 4.84
CA CYS A 149 5.07 -10.99 4.23
C CYS A 149 3.96 -11.23 5.25
N ALA A 150 4.27 -11.46 6.54
CA ALA A 150 3.26 -11.56 7.59
C ALA A 150 2.45 -10.25 7.75
N ALA A 151 3.00 -9.12 7.32
CA ALA A 151 2.26 -7.85 7.28
C ALA A 151 1.06 -7.87 6.33
N ILE A 152 1.02 -8.76 5.33
CA ILE A 152 -0.07 -8.87 4.37
C ILE A 152 -1.39 -9.26 5.06
N PRO A 153 -1.51 -10.44 5.69
CA PRO A 153 -2.74 -10.84 6.36
C PRO A 153 -3.03 -9.97 7.60
N VAL A 154 -2.01 -9.58 8.36
CA VAL A 154 -2.18 -8.76 9.57
C VAL A 154 -2.68 -7.37 9.22
N GLY A 155 -2.02 -6.70 8.27
CA GLY A 155 -2.42 -5.37 7.81
C GLY A 155 -3.79 -5.39 7.16
N SER A 156 -4.11 -6.44 6.39
CA SER A 156 -5.44 -6.57 5.80
C SER A 156 -6.54 -6.68 6.85
N ALA A 157 -6.35 -7.54 7.86
CA ALA A 157 -7.31 -7.68 8.96
C ALA A 157 -7.47 -6.37 9.74
N LEU A 158 -6.37 -5.69 10.04
CA LEU A 158 -6.38 -4.39 10.70
C LEU A 158 -7.09 -3.32 9.86
N GLY A 159 -6.90 -3.29 8.53
CA GLY A 159 -7.55 -2.32 7.66
C GLY A 159 -9.07 -2.45 7.67
N TYR A 160 -9.61 -3.68 7.64
CA TYR A 160 -11.05 -3.89 7.77
C TYR A 160 -11.58 -3.44 9.14
N VAL A 161 -10.91 -3.84 10.22
CA VAL A 161 -11.36 -3.55 11.59
C VAL A 161 -11.27 -2.05 11.90
N LEU A 162 -10.12 -1.43 11.62
CA LEU A 162 -9.88 -0.02 11.89
C LEU A 162 -10.68 0.87 10.96
N GLY A 163 -10.73 0.55 9.66
CA GLY A 163 -11.50 1.32 8.67
C GLY A 163 -12.98 1.36 9.02
N GLY A 164 -13.58 0.20 9.33
CA GLY A 164 -14.98 0.12 9.76
C GLY A 164 -15.24 0.82 11.09
N ALA A 165 -14.36 0.64 12.09
CA ALA A 165 -14.52 1.30 13.39
C ALA A 165 -14.42 2.83 13.28
N VAL A 166 -13.47 3.36 12.51
CA VAL A 166 -13.32 4.80 12.28
C VAL A 166 -14.53 5.34 11.50
N ALA A 167 -14.97 4.63 10.46
CA ALA A 167 -16.14 5.03 9.67
C ALA A 167 -17.41 5.10 10.53
N ALA A 168 -17.63 4.13 11.42
CA ALA A 168 -18.78 4.10 12.30
C ALA A 168 -18.85 5.26 13.31
N HIS A 169 -17.70 5.77 13.77
CA HIS A 169 -17.63 6.80 14.81
C HIS A 169 -17.39 8.22 14.27
N PHE A 170 -16.61 8.35 13.20
CA PHE A 170 -16.15 9.64 12.67
C PHE A 170 -16.60 9.87 11.22
N GLY A 171 -17.08 8.84 10.52
CA GLY A 171 -17.41 8.86 9.11
C GLY A 171 -16.26 8.38 8.22
N TRP A 172 -16.60 7.82 7.05
CA TRP A 172 -15.64 7.13 6.17
C TRP A 172 -14.43 7.97 5.75
N ARG A 173 -14.60 9.29 5.67
CA ARG A 173 -13.53 10.22 5.27
C ARG A 173 -12.34 10.19 6.21
N TRP A 174 -12.54 9.90 7.49
CA TRP A 174 -11.46 9.84 8.49
C TRP A 174 -10.69 8.53 8.48
N ALA A 175 -11.14 7.54 7.71
CA ALA A 175 -10.45 6.26 7.60
C ALA A 175 -9.21 6.33 6.69
N PHE A 176 -9.11 7.36 5.83
CA PHE A 176 -8.00 7.65 4.93
C PHE A 176 -7.02 8.67 5.54
#